data_AF-A0A6L9KKU6-F1
#
_entry.id   AF-A0A6L9KKU6-F1
#
_cell.length_a   1.000
_cell.length_b   1.000
_cell.length_c   1.000
_cell.angle_alpha   90.00
_cell.angle_beta   90.00
_cell.angle_gamma   90.00
#
_symmetry.space_group_name_H-M   'P 1'
#
loop_
_entity.id
_entity.type
_entity.pdbx_description
1 polymer ?
#
loop_
_entity_poly.entity_id
_entity_poly.type
_entity_poly.pdbx_seq_one_letter_code
_entity_poly.pdbx_strand_id
1 'polypeptide(L)'
;MLEGISTNRLCESSATSLVAAGKAFVIRYYSRTTKQPEKQLRPKEAAEMARAGLQMAVVYQDRARLTEDFNLARGQLDGASAFASAGQIGQPASSAIYFAVDVDFNAAQIKTFVLPYFKGVRAALDAASGGVSHYRLGVYGSGLTCRLLKKAGLVEFTWLAEATGWAESKTYTAWDIKQFVTNQDLCSIGNGWQRCTAKPAFGQFQPAGFEVKAGEGELMRVSATQLNLRFVPTADANTPLATLPHGTLLRVLGVSVPGWVRVRVVLNGATFIGHVNASFLEAVSGPPPAPAQSPQIPAVHWKEDNRSATRQSTGGLASPMGEVGRPTRDPNAVATLRAQQLAMIGDWLDVEHSARYARRDGLTFCNVYAVDHCYLAAAYLPRVWWTGPAIARMAAGQAVTAAYADTVREMRADDLYRWLIDYGTMFGWRRVSDATALQGTANGGGIGIICADRAAEGRPGHITVVVPEGTGNIAQRDAAGNVDQPLQSQAGAVNKRFGSAGRNWWLKAEFLDHVFFAHD
;
A
#
# COMPACT_ATOMS: atom_id res chain seq x y z
N MET A 1 18.26 -13.60 -30.53
CA MET A 1 17.30 -13.81 -29.43
C MET A 1 17.95 -13.29 -28.15
N LEU A 2 17.16 -12.78 -27.21
CA LEU A 2 17.64 -12.29 -25.93
C LEU A 2 17.53 -13.42 -24.90
N GLU A 3 18.54 -13.58 -24.05
CA GLU A 3 18.49 -14.50 -22.91
C GLU A 3 18.14 -13.73 -21.64
N GLY A 4 17.28 -14.31 -20.82
CA GLY A 4 16.82 -13.73 -19.57
C GLY A 4 16.34 -14.81 -18.61
N ILE A 5 15.67 -14.37 -17.55
CA ILE A 5 15.14 -15.27 -16.53
C ILE A 5 13.70 -14.89 -16.17
N SER A 6 12.97 -15.82 -15.58
CA SER A 6 11.80 -15.53 -14.75
C SER A 6 12.03 -16.04 -13.35
N THR A 7 11.69 -15.29 -12.31
CA THR A 7 11.91 -15.73 -10.93
C THR A 7 10.86 -15.14 -9.99
N ASN A 8 10.50 -15.89 -8.95
CA ASN A 8 9.69 -15.42 -7.83
C ASN A 8 10.55 -14.89 -6.67
N ARG A 9 11.87 -14.71 -6.85
CA ARG A 9 12.80 -14.14 -5.86
C ARG A 9 13.11 -12.67 -6.17
N LEU A 10 13.46 -11.91 -5.13
CA LEU A 10 13.94 -10.54 -5.30
C LEU A 10 15.26 -10.53 -6.06
N CYS A 11 15.34 -9.68 -7.08
CA CYS A 11 16.52 -9.52 -7.93
C CYS A 11 17.36 -8.30 -7.57
N GLU A 12 16.93 -7.48 -6.61
CA GLU A 12 17.57 -6.20 -6.25
C GLU A 12 19.08 -6.34 -6.02
N SER A 13 19.48 -7.24 -5.12
CA SER A 13 20.90 -7.51 -4.80
C SER A 13 21.64 -8.30 -5.89
N SER A 14 20.92 -8.87 -6.85
CA SER A 14 21.47 -9.68 -7.94
C SER A 14 21.55 -8.93 -9.27
N ALA A 15 21.07 -7.69 -9.37
CA ALA A 15 20.93 -6.98 -10.64
C ALA A 15 22.25 -6.92 -11.46
N THR A 16 23.35 -6.52 -10.83
CA THR A 16 24.66 -6.44 -11.49
C THR A 16 25.21 -7.83 -11.85
N SER A 17 25.05 -8.82 -10.98
CA SER A 17 25.55 -10.17 -11.24
C SER A 17 24.73 -10.91 -12.29
N LEU A 18 23.43 -10.62 -12.43
CA LEU A 18 22.60 -11.12 -13.53
C LEU A 18 23.09 -10.62 -14.89
N VAL A 19 23.48 -9.34 -14.98
CA VAL A 19 24.07 -8.77 -16.20
C VAL A 19 25.43 -9.40 -16.49
N ALA A 20 26.28 -9.56 -15.48
CA ALA A 20 27.56 -10.26 -15.61
C ALA A 20 27.38 -11.72 -16.05
N ALA A 21 26.27 -12.37 -15.66
CA ALA A 21 25.87 -13.70 -16.11
C ALA A 21 25.20 -13.72 -17.50
N GLY A 22 25.26 -12.61 -18.25
CA GLY A 22 24.76 -12.50 -19.62
C GLY A 22 23.23 -12.43 -19.74
N LYS A 23 22.51 -12.06 -18.68
CA LYS A 23 21.05 -11.88 -18.74
C LYS A 23 20.73 -10.48 -19.25
N ALA A 24 19.89 -10.40 -20.27
CA ALA A 24 19.40 -9.16 -20.85
C ALA A 24 18.08 -8.68 -20.21
N PHE A 25 17.30 -9.60 -19.64
CA PHE A 25 16.03 -9.26 -19.01
C PHE A 25 15.64 -10.17 -17.84
N VAL A 26 14.73 -9.68 -17.01
CA VAL A 26 14.11 -10.40 -15.91
C VAL A 26 12.59 -10.30 -15.99
N ILE A 27 11.89 -11.43 -15.91
CA ILE A 27 10.43 -11.49 -15.81
C ILE A 27 10.05 -11.61 -14.33
N ARG A 28 9.22 -10.68 -13.85
CA ARG A 28 8.75 -10.59 -12.46
C ARG A 28 7.23 -10.58 -12.39
N TYR A 29 6.67 -10.61 -11.19
CA TYR A 29 5.23 -10.85 -11.01
C TYR A 29 4.47 -9.64 -10.49
N TYR A 30 3.25 -9.49 -11.00
CA TYR A 30 2.15 -8.86 -10.29
C TYR A 30 1.24 -9.95 -9.70
N SER A 31 0.67 -9.68 -8.54
CA SER A 31 -0.26 -10.60 -7.87
C SER A 31 -0.98 -9.85 -6.77
N ARG A 32 -2.28 -10.13 -6.59
CA ARG A 32 -3.07 -9.59 -5.48
C ARG A 32 -3.08 -10.53 -4.28
N THR A 33 -2.97 -11.84 -4.49
CA THR A 33 -3.20 -12.84 -3.43
C THR A 33 -2.01 -13.72 -3.09
N THR A 34 -0.82 -13.45 -3.65
CA THR A 34 0.38 -14.24 -3.32
C THR A 34 0.66 -14.25 -1.81
N LYS A 35 1.12 -15.41 -1.31
CA LYS A 35 1.61 -15.57 0.06
C LYS A 35 3.13 -15.50 0.17
N GLN A 36 3.81 -15.28 -0.96
CA GLN A 36 5.25 -15.03 -1.06
C GLN A 36 5.45 -13.55 -1.42
N PRO A 37 5.68 -12.64 -0.45
CA PRO A 37 5.81 -11.21 -0.72
C PRO A 37 6.99 -10.87 -1.64
N GLU A 38 8.03 -11.70 -1.68
CA GLU A 38 9.19 -11.56 -2.57
C GLU A 38 8.86 -11.88 -4.05
N LYS A 39 7.70 -12.51 -4.31
CA LYS A 39 7.22 -12.79 -5.67
C LYS A 39 6.89 -11.49 -6.42
N GLN A 40 6.29 -10.52 -5.73
CA GLN A 40 5.84 -9.26 -6.33
C GLN A 40 7.03 -8.37 -6.69
N LEU A 41 7.02 -7.84 -7.92
CA LEU A 41 7.94 -6.79 -8.33
C LEU A 41 7.73 -5.54 -7.46
N ARG A 42 8.82 -4.96 -6.96
CA ARG A 42 8.80 -3.74 -6.14
C ARG A 42 9.42 -2.57 -6.88
N PRO A 43 9.02 -1.31 -6.59
CA PRO A 43 9.61 -0.14 -7.24
C PRO A 43 11.14 -0.10 -7.09
N LYS A 44 11.66 -0.32 -5.88
CA LYS A 44 13.10 -0.39 -5.60
C LYS A 44 13.78 -1.58 -6.29
N GLU A 45 13.09 -2.68 -6.55
CA GLU A 45 13.69 -3.80 -7.25
C GLU A 45 13.80 -3.51 -8.76
N ALA A 46 12.71 -3.02 -9.38
CA ALA A 46 12.65 -2.67 -10.79
C ALA A 46 13.73 -1.65 -11.18
N ALA A 47 13.95 -0.71 -10.28
CA ALA A 47 15.00 0.28 -10.31
C ALA A 47 16.43 -0.25 -10.43
N GLU A 48 16.84 -1.10 -9.49
CA GLU A 48 18.20 -1.62 -9.43
C GLU A 48 18.47 -2.48 -10.65
N MET A 49 17.47 -3.24 -11.09
CA MET A 49 17.52 -3.97 -12.35
C MET A 49 17.70 -3.03 -13.55
N ALA A 50 16.90 -1.96 -13.65
CA ALA A 50 17.02 -0.98 -14.72
C ALA A 50 18.40 -0.31 -14.74
N ARG A 51 18.93 0.08 -13.56
CA ARG A 51 20.24 0.73 -13.42
C ARG A 51 21.39 -0.19 -13.81
N ALA A 52 21.27 -1.49 -13.52
CA ALA A 52 22.22 -2.49 -14.00
C ALA A 52 22.18 -2.67 -15.53
N GLY A 53 21.14 -2.16 -16.21
CA GLY A 53 20.95 -2.30 -17.65
C GLY A 53 19.99 -3.43 -18.04
N LEU A 54 19.31 -4.06 -17.08
CA LEU A 54 18.32 -5.11 -17.37
C LEU A 54 17.03 -4.49 -17.92
N GLN A 55 16.46 -5.17 -18.91
CA GLN A 55 15.05 -4.99 -19.28
C GLN A 55 14.16 -5.81 -18.33
N MET A 56 12.90 -5.41 -18.20
CA MET A 56 11.90 -6.18 -17.46
C MET A 56 10.74 -6.59 -18.36
N ALA A 57 10.12 -7.72 -18.02
CA ALA A 57 8.75 -8.01 -18.40
C ALA A 57 7.99 -8.46 -17.14
N VAL A 58 6.66 -8.43 -17.20
CA VAL A 58 5.83 -8.77 -16.05
C VAL A 58 4.73 -9.75 -16.41
N VAL A 59 4.39 -10.62 -15.46
CA VAL A 59 3.23 -11.49 -15.53
C VAL A 59 2.34 -11.30 -14.30
N TYR A 60 1.05 -11.13 -14.51
CA TYR A 60 0.06 -11.23 -13.44
C TYR A 60 -0.24 -12.72 -13.18
N GLN A 61 0.01 -13.18 -11.96
CA GLN A 61 -0.31 -14.54 -11.56
C GLN A 61 -0.59 -14.64 -10.05
N ASP A 62 -1.85 -14.90 -9.72
CA ASP A 62 -2.25 -15.44 -8.42
C ASP A 62 -2.05 -16.96 -8.40
N ARG A 63 -3.13 -17.76 -8.44
CA ARG A 63 -3.07 -19.22 -8.62
C ARG A 63 -2.97 -19.57 -10.11
N ALA A 64 -4.03 -19.26 -10.87
CA ALA A 64 -4.12 -19.49 -12.32
C ALA A 64 -3.98 -20.96 -12.76
N ARG A 65 -4.56 -21.90 -11.99
CA ARG A 65 -4.43 -23.35 -12.24
C ARG A 65 -5.75 -24.09 -12.34
N LEU A 66 -6.85 -23.52 -11.87
CA LEU A 66 -8.17 -24.15 -11.85
C LEU A 66 -9.15 -23.37 -12.72
N THR A 67 -10.21 -24.01 -13.21
CA THR A 67 -11.24 -23.36 -14.04
C THR A 67 -11.89 -22.17 -13.35
N GLU A 68 -12.10 -22.23 -12.03
CA GLU A 68 -12.64 -21.13 -11.21
C GLU A 68 -11.73 -19.87 -11.17
N ASP A 69 -10.45 -20.01 -11.53
CA ASP A 69 -9.54 -18.88 -11.66
C ASP A 69 -9.84 -18.04 -12.92
N PHE A 70 -10.66 -18.54 -13.85
CA PHE A 70 -10.87 -17.94 -15.16
C PHE A 70 -12.35 -17.73 -15.46
N ASN A 71 -12.77 -16.47 -15.40
CA ASN A 71 -14.04 -15.98 -15.93
C ASN A 71 -13.93 -14.47 -16.18
N LEU A 72 -14.98 -13.88 -16.78
CA LEU A 72 -15.02 -12.46 -17.11
C LEU A 72 -14.76 -11.56 -15.88
N ALA A 73 -15.46 -11.80 -14.77
CA ALA A 73 -15.36 -10.99 -13.56
C ALA A 73 -13.97 -11.09 -12.91
N ARG A 74 -13.39 -12.30 -12.89
CA ARG A 74 -12.03 -12.49 -12.39
C ARG A 74 -11.01 -11.78 -13.28
N GLY A 75 -11.20 -11.81 -14.60
CA GLY A 75 -10.37 -11.07 -15.55
C GLY A 75 -10.41 -9.56 -15.32
N GLN A 76 -11.59 -9.01 -15.04
CA GLN A 76 -11.73 -7.58 -14.71
C GLN A 76 -10.95 -7.20 -13.44
N LEU A 77 -11.09 -8.01 -12.38
CA LEU A 77 -10.40 -7.77 -11.11
C LEU A 77 -8.88 -7.87 -11.24
N ASP A 78 -8.40 -8.89 -11.94
CA ASP A 78 -6.97 -9.12 -12.15
C ASP A 78 -6.37 -8.05 -13.07
N GLY A 79 -7.08 -7.66 -14.13
CA GLY A 79 -6.70 -6.56 -15.03
C GLY A 79 -6.54 -5.23 -14.29
N ALA A 80 -7.52 -4.86 -13.45
CA ALA A 80 -7.44 -3.66 -12.63
C ALA A 80 -6.27 -3.70 -11.62
N SER A 81 -6.04 -4.86 -11.01
CA SER A 81 -4.93 -5.07 -10.06
C SER A 81 -3.56 -4.97 -10.75
N ALA A 82 -3.44 -5.55 -11.95
CA ALA A 82 -2.23 -5.47 -12.76
C ALA A 82 -1.94 -4.02 -13.19
N PHE A 83 -2.97 -3.27 -13.57
CA PHE A 83 -2.85 -1.87 -13.94
C PHE A 83 -2.34 -0.99 -12.79
N ALA A 84 -2.90 -1.17 -11.58
CA ALA A 84 -2.44 -0.46 -10.39
C ALA A 84 -0.97 -0.79 -10.08
N SER A 85 -0.59 -2.06 -10.18
CA SER A 85 0.80 -2.52 -9.97
C SER A 85 1.75 -1.90 -11.00
N ALA A 86 1.35 -1.87 -12.27
CA ALA A 86 2.12 -1.26 -13.36
C ALA A 86 2.38 0.24 -13.10
N GLY A 87 1.37 0.97 -12.62
CA GLY A 87 1.51 2.36 -12.23
C GLY A 87 2.53 2.57 -11.09
N GLN A 88 2.51 1.72 -10.07
CA GLN A 88 3.47 1.77 -8.95
C GLN A 88 4.91 1.52 -9.39
N ILE A 89 5.11 0.59 -10.33
CA ILE A 89 6.44 0.29 -10.88
C ILE A 89 6.93 1.38 -11.83
N GLY A 90 6.00 2.14 -12.42
CA GLY A 90 6.33 3.06 -13.50
C GLY A 90 6.56 2.35 -14.82
N GLN A 91 5.85 1.25 -15.02
CA GLN A 91 5.83 0.55 -16.29
C GLN A 91 5.31 1.51 -17.38
N PRO A 92 6.09 1.77 -18.45
CA PRO A 92 5.70 2.67 -19.52
C PRO A 92 4.50 2.17 -20.32
N ALA A 93 3.74 3.11 -20.88
CA ALA A 93 2.73 2.84 -21.89
C ALA A 93 3.30 2.01 -23.05
N SER A 94 2.45 1.24 -23.72
CA SER A 94 2.80 0.38 -24.85
C SER A 94 3.75 -0.79 -24.54
N SER A 95 4.19 -0.96 -23.29
CA SER A 95 4.79 -2.21 -22.82
C SER A 95 3.72 -3.29 -22.57
N ALA A 96 4.13 -4.54 -22.30
CA ALA A 96 3.20 -5.65 -22.12
C ALA A 96 3.01 -6.06 -20.67
N ILE A 97 1.79 -6.50 -20.35
CA ILE A 97 1.49 -7.28 -19.15
C ILE A 97 1.03 -8.67 -19.61
N TYR A 98 1.74 -9.70 -19.19
CA TYR A 98 1.35 -11.09 -19.43
C TYR A 98 0.36 -11.54 -18.35
N PHE A 99 -0.58 -12.41 -18.70
CA PHE A 99 -1.47 -13.06 -17.73
C PHE A 99 -1.29 -14.57 -17.82
N ALA A 100 -1.12 -15.21 -16.67
CA ALA A 100 -0.82 -16.63 -16.61
C ALA A 100 -2.06 -17.50 -16.80
N VAL A 101 -1.92 -18.54 -17.62
CA VAL A 101 -2.78 -19.73 -17.67
C VAL A 101 -1.85 -20.91 -17.39
N ASP A 102 -1.61 -21.17 -16.10
CA ASP A 102 -0.61 -22.12 -15.60
C ASP A 102 -1.18 -23.54 -15.49
N VAL A 103 -1.90 -23.97 -16.54
CA VAL A 103 -2.59 -25.26 -16.63
C VAL A 103 -2.83 -25.63 -18.09
N ASP A 104 -2.76 -26.94 -18.39
CA ASP A 104 -2.97 -27.46 -19.73
C ASP A 104 -4.46 -27.70 -20.04
N PHE A 105 -5.20 -26.61 -20.24
CA PHE A 105 -6.59 -26.70 -20.66
C PHE A 105 -6.75 -27.16 -22.10
N ASN A 106 -7.76 -27.98 -22.35
CA ASN A 106 -8.17 -28.33 -23.70
C ASN A 106 -8.89 -27.16 -24.40
N ALA A 107 -9.13 -27.29 -25.70
CA ALA A 107 -9.74 -26.22 -26.51
C ALA A 107 -11.14 -25.79 -26.01
N ALA A 108 -11.95 -26.71 -25.47
CA ALA A 108 -13.26 -26.38 -24.94
C ALA A 108 -13.15 -25.57 -23.64
N GLN A 109 -12.26 -25.96 -22.72
CA GLN A 109 -12.00 -25.20 -21.49
C GLN A 109 -11.42 -23.80 -21.79
N ILE A 110 -10.48 -23.69 -22.73
CA ILE A 110 -9.94 -22.38 -23.17
C ILE A 110 -11.05 -21.49 -23.70
N LYS A 111 -11.93 -22.04 -24.56
CA LYS A 111 -13.05 -21.29 -25.13
C LYS A 111 -14.05 -20.82 -24.06
N THR A 112 -14.36 -21.69 -23.09
CA THR A 112 -15.38 -21.43 -22.07
C THR A 112 -14.89 -20.53 -20.94
N PHE A 113 -13.64 -20.67 -20.51
CA PHE A 113 -13.15 -20.00 -19.29
C PHE A 113 -12.09 -18.94 -19.59
N VAL A 114 -11.09 -19.27 -20.42
CA VAL A 114 -9.93 -18.41 -20.65
C VAL A 114 -10.25 -17.25 -21.60
N LEU A 115 -10.98 -17.48 -22.70
CA LEU A 115 -11.34 -16.38 -23.61
C LEU A 115 -12.19 -15.29 -22.90
N PRO A 116 -13.23 -15.62 -22.11
CA PRO A 116 -13.94 -14.61 -21.31
C PRO A 116 -13.05 -13.91 -20.29
N TYR A 117 -12.14 -14.62 -19.63
CA TYR A 117 -11.17 -14.01 -18.71
C TYR A 117 -10.34 -12.93 -19.40
N PHE A 118 -9.74 -13.22 -20.56
CA PHE A 118 -8.93 -12.23 -21.28
C PHE A 118 -9.73 -11.06 -21.84
N LYS A 119 -11.02 -11.26 -22.18
CA LYS A 119 -11.93 -10.14 -22.50
C LYS A 119 -12.14 -9.24 -21.29
N GLY A 120 -12.31 -9.83 -20.10
CA GLY A 120 -12.45 -9.08 -18.84
C GLY A 120 -11.18 -8.30 -18.49
N VAL A 121 -10.00 -8.92 -18.67
CA VAL A 121 -8.71 -8.25 -18.49
C VAL A 121 -8.59 -7.04 -19.41
N ARG A 122 -8.84 -7.22 -20.72
CA ARG A 122 -8.80 -6.12 -21.70
C ARG A 122 -9.74 -4.98 -21.28
N ALA A 123 -10.99 -5.32 -20.96
CA ALA A 123 -11.99 -4.34 -20.53
C ALA A 123 -11.54 -3.55 -19.29
N ALA A 124 -10.92 -4.19 -18.30
CA ALA A 124 -10.43 -3.50 -17.11
C ALA A 124 -9.22 -2.61 -17.39
N LEU A 125 -8.27 -3.07 -18.22
CA LEU A 125 -7.14 -2.24 -18.63
C LEU A 125 -7.60 -1.01 -19.41
N ASP A 126 -8.52 -1.19 -20.36
CA ASP A 126 -9.08 -0.10 -21.16
C ASP A 126 -9.88 0.87 -20.27
N ALA A 127 -10.76 0.36 -19.40
CA ALA A 127 -11.52 1.18 -18.46
C ALA A 127 -10.61 2.01 -17.55
N ALA A 128 -9.56 1.39 -17.01
CA ALA A 128 -8.60 2.07 -16.15
C ALA A 128 -7.77 3.13 -16.88
N SER A 129 -7.72 3.08 -18.22
CA SER A 129 -6.96 4.01 -19.08
C SER A 129 -7.83 4.96 -19.90
N GLY A 130 -9.09 5.18 -19.48
CA GLY A 130 -10.00 6.11 -20.16
C GLY A 130 -10.46 5.62 -21.54
N GLY A 131 -10.49 4.29 -21.74
CA GLY A 131 -10.98 3.64 -22.96
C GLY A 131 -9.91 3.38 -24.02
N VAL A 132 -8.63 3.72 -23.78
CA VAL A 132 -7.53 3.52 -24.74
C VAL A 132 -6.52 2.52 -24.19
N SER A 133 -6.33 1.38 -24.85
CA SER A 133 -5.40 0.33 -24.41
C SER A 133 -3.99 0.85 -24.12
N HIS A 134 -3.68 1.03 -22.83
CA HIS A 134 -2.41 1.57 -22.36
C HIS A 134 -1.28 0.53 -22.32
N TYR A 135 -1.64 -0.73 -22.08
CA TYR A 135 -0.73 -1.87 -22.06
C TYR A 135 -1.13 -2.91 -23.09
N ARG A 136 -0.12 -3.52 -23.71
CA ARG A 136 -0.28 -4.64 -24.63
C ARG A 136 -0.51 -5.92 -23.83
N LEU A 137 -1.35 -6.82 -24.33
CA LEU A 137 -1.65 -8.07 -23.61
C LEU A 137 -0.75 -9.20 -24.06
N GLY A 138 -0.20 -9.91 -23.08
CA GLY A 138 0.46 -11.19 -23.26
C GLY A 138 -0.26 -12.33 -22.54
N VAL A 139 -0.08 -13.56 -23.01
CA VAL A 139 -0.48 -14.77 -22.27
C VAL A 139 0.74 -15.63 -21.97
N TYR A 140 0.83 -16.17 -20.76
CA TYR A 140 1.71 -17.29 -20.43
C TYR A 140 0.89 -18.58 -20.40
N GLY A 141 1.35 -19.65 -21.05
CA GLY A 141 0.68 -20.96 -20.98
C GLY A 141 1.11 -21.96 -22.06
N SER A 142 0.27 -22.98 -22.29
CA SER A 142 0.50 -24.00 -23.32
C SER A 142 0.53 -23.43 -24.74
N GLY A 143 1.11 -24.16 -25.69
CA GLY A 143 1.12 -23.77 -27.10
C GLY A 143 -0.30 -23.59 -27.65
N LEU A 144 -1.23 -24.46 -27.24
CA LEU A 144 -2.65 -24.39 -27.60
C LEU A 144 -3.30 -23.11 -27.06
N THR A 145 -3.05 -22.77 -25.80
CA THR A 145 -3.54 -21.52 -25.19
C THR A 145 -3.01 -20.30 -25.93
N CYS A 146 -1.69 -20.25 -26.17
CA CYS A 146 -1.05 -19.17 -26.91
C CYS A 146 -1.67 -19.00 -28.31
N ARG A 147 -1.84 -20.09 -29.05
CA ARG A 147 -2.42 -20.08 -30.40
C ARG A 147 -3.87 -19.60 -30.41
N LEU A 148 -4.72 -20.10 -29.50
CA LEU A 148 -6.14 -19.75 -29.48
C LEU A 148 -6.37 -18.30 -29.07
N LEU A 149 -5.63 -17.79 -28.08
CA LEU A 149 -5.73 -16.39 -27.63
C LEU A 149 -5.22 -15.42 -28.71
N LYS A 150 -4.10 -15.75 -29.37
CA LYS A 150 -3.55 -14.95 -30.47
C LYS A 150 -4.47 -14.97 -31.70
N LYS A 151 -5.03 -16.14 -32.06
CA LYS A 151 -6.04 -16.26 -33.14
C LYS A 151 -7.31 -15.46 -32.85
N ALA A 152 -7.73 -15.38 -31.59
CA ALA A 152 -8.89 -14.60 -31.18
C ALA A 152 -8.63 -13.08 -31.12
N GLY A 153 -7.39 -12.63 -31.35
CA GLY A 153 -7.03 -11.21 -31.28
C GLY A 153 -7.05 -10.63 -29.86
N LEU A 154 -7.08 -11.47 -28.82
CA LEU A 154 -7.16 -11.01 -27.42
C LEU A 154 -5.79 -10.67 -26.83
N VAL A 155 -4.72 -11.25 -27.39
CA VAL A 155 -3.34 -11.00 -26.96
C VAL A 155 -2.45 -10.73 -28.16
N GLU A 156 -1.44 -9.91 -27.93
CA GLU A 156 -0.44 -9.54 -28.92
C GLU A 156 0.83 -10.36 -28.71
N PHE A 157 1.15 -10.66 -27.46
CA PHE A 157 2.32 -11.43 -27.06
C PHE A 157 1.97 -12.79 -26.47
N THR A 158 2.91 -13.72 -26.61
CA THR A 158 2.76 -15.09 -26.14
C THR A 158 4.04 -15.56 -25.47
N TRP A 159 3.90 -16.13 -24.28
CA TRP A 159 4.97 -16.71 -23.50
C TRP A 159 4.69 -18.21 -23.35
N LEU A 160 5.43 -19.02 -24.11
CA LEU A 160 5.31 -20.46 -24.08
C LEU A 160 5.93 -21.01 -22.80
N ALA A 161 5.12 -21.75 -22.04
CA ALA A 161 5.53 -22.42 -20.81
C ALA A 161 6.62 -23.47 -21.04
N GLU A 162 7.38 -23.74 -20.00
CA GLU A 162 8.44 -24.74 -19.94
C GLU A 162 7.93 -26.18 -20.04
N ALA A 163 6.66 -26.41 -19.71
CA ALA A 163 6.03 -27.72 -19.74
C ALA A 163 5.92 -28.30 -21.17
N THR A 164 6.88 -29.15 -21.53
CA THR A 164 6.97 -29.77 -22.87
C THR A 164 5.86 -30.79 -23.16
N GLY A 165 5.18 -31.27 -22.13
CA GLY A 165 4.05 -32.20 -22.23
C GLY A 165 2.70 -31.53 -22.50
N TRP A 166 2.61 -30.20 -22.33
CA TRP A 166 1.38 -29.47 -22.56
C TRP A 166 1.01 -29.39 -24.05
N ALA A 167 -0.27 -29.20 -24.31
CA ALA A 167 -0.83 -29.17 -25.65
C ALA A 167 -0.10 -28.16 -26.56
N GLU A 168 0.37 -28.66 -27.70
CA GLU A 168 1.12 -27.92 -28.72
C GLU A 168 2.45 -27.29 -28.27
N SER A 169 3.00 -27.63 -27.09
CA SER A 169 4.30 -27.09 -26.64
C SER A 169 5.47 -27.39 -27.59
N LYS A 170 5.39 -28.49 -28.34
CA LYS A 170 6.43 -28.90 -29.31
C LYS A 170 6.28 -28.24 -30.68
N THR A 171 5.07 -27.82 -31.06
CA THR A 171 4.73 -27.38 -32.41
C THR A 171 4.46 -25.87 -32.50
N TYR A 172 4.16 -25.21 -31.38
CA TYR A 172 3.94 -23.77 -31.35
C TYR A 172 5.28 -23.01 -31.49
N THR A 173 5.44 -22.29 -32.61
CA THR A 173 6.66 -21.53 -32.95
C THR A 173 6.48 -20.01 -32.93
N ALA A 174 5.24 -19.54 -32.79
CA ALA A 174 4.90 -18.11 -32.83
C ALA A 174 5.13 -17.36 -31.52
N TRP A 175 5.70 -18.02 -30.50
CA TRP A 175 5.98 -17.46 -29.18
C TRP A 175 6.89 -16.24 -29.24
N ASP A 176 6.72 -15.31 -28.30
CA ASP A 176 7.54 -14.12 -28.12
C ASP A 176 8.56 -14.33 -26.99
N ILE A 177 8.17 -15.11 -25.98
CA ILE A 177 9.03 -15.63 -24.91
C ILE A 177 8.86 -17.15 -24.84
N LYS A 178 9.94 -17.89 -24.59
CA LYS A 178 9.89 -19.33 -24.27
C LYS A 178 10.64 -19.61 -22.98
N GLN A 179 9.99 -20.31 -22.06
CA GLN A 179 10.59 -20.72 -20.79
C GLN A 179 11.19 -22.12 -20.88
N PHE A 180 12.20 -22.37 -20.06
CA PHE A 180 12.86 -23.66 -19.92
C PHE A 180 13.16 -23.92 -18.46
N VAL A 181 13.02 -25.19 -18.06
CA VAL A 181 13.41 -25.64 -16.73
C VAL A 181 14.92 -25.47 -16.55
N THR A 182 15.32 -24.91 -15.41
CA THR A 182 16.70 -24.97 -14.89
C THR A 182 16.66 -25.12 -13.38
N ASN A 183 17.68 -25.79 -12.85
CA ASN A 183 17.89 -25.97 -11.40
C ASN A 183 19.28 -25.45 -10.97
N GLN A 184 19.93 -24.68 -11.84
CA GLN A 184 21.26 -24.12 -11.56
C GLN A 184 21.16 -22.96 -10.58
N ASP A 185 22.17 -22.79 -9.72
CA ASP A 185 22.27 -21.58 -8.91
C ASP A 185 22.66 -20.36 -9.77
N LEU A 186 22.06 -19.22 -9.45
CA LEU A 186 22.38 -17.95 -10.09
C LEU A 186 22.41 -16.86 -9.03
N CYS A 187 23.53 -16.14 -8.94
CA CYS A 187 23.67 -14.96 -8.08
C CYS A 187 23.21 -15.23 -6.62
N SER A 188 22.56 -14.26 -5.97
CA SER A 188 21.95 -14.46 -4.64
C SER A 188 20.53 -15.05 -4.70
N ILE A 189 20.00 -15.32 -5.90
CA ILE A 189 18.65 -15.89 -6.07
C ILE A 189 18.65 -17.43 -6.04
N GLY A 190 19.83 -18.06 -6.01
CA GLY A 190 20.00 -19.52 -5.94
C GLY A 190 19.35 -20.21 -7.13
N ASN A 191 18.74 -21.37 -6.91
CA ASN A 191 18.02 -22.14 -7.93
C ASN A 191 16.55 -21.68 -8.17
N GLY A 192 16.14 -20.56 -7.56
CA GLY A 192 14.76 -20.06 -7.62
C GLY A 192 14.39 -19.33 -8.92
N TRP A 193 14.88 -19.75 -10.08
CA TRP A 193 14.65 -19.09 -11.36
C TRP A 193 14.48 -20.09 -12.50
N GLN A 194 13.84 -19.63 -13.58
CA GLN A 194 13.71 -20.38 -14.82
C GLN A 194 14.35 -19.62 -15.97
N ARG A 195 14.95 -20.34 -16.93
CA ARG A 195 15.60 -19.71 -18.09
C ARG A 195 14.54 -19.26 -19.08
N CYS A 196 14.69 -18.07 -19.62
CA CYS A 196 13.82 -17.54 -20.67
C CYS A 196 14.63 -17.10 -21.89
N THR A 197 14.12 -17.41 -23.07
CA THR A 197 14.60 -16.85 -24.33
C THR A 197 13.48 -15.99 -24.93
N ALA A 198 13.79 -14.78 -25.38
CA ALA A 198 12.81 -13.86 -25.96
C ALA A 198 13.22 -13.37 -27.35
N LYS A 199 12.21 -13.05 -28.17
CA LYS A 199 12.37 -12.26 -29.40
C LYS A 199 12.79 -10.82 -29.06
N PRO A 200 13.33 -10.03 -30.01
CA PRO A 200 13.77 -8.66 -29.71
C PRO A 200 12.67 -7.73 -29.19
N ALA A 201 11.42 -7.94 -29.61
CA ALA A 201 10.26 -7.20 -29.11
C ALA A 201 9.29 -8.19 -28.44
N PHE A 202 9.22 -8.13 -27.12
CA PHE A 202 8.36 -8.98 -26.29
C PHE A 202 7.57 -8.15 -25.27
N GLY A 203 7.45 -6.84 -25.52
CA GLY A 203 6.76 -5.92 -24.62
C GLY A 203 7.55 -5.60 -23.35
N GLN A 204 8.87 -5.75 -23.41
CA GLN A 204 9.78 -5.40 -22.35
C GLN A 204 9.79 -3.90 -22.06
N PHE A 205 10.25 -3.54 -20.87
CA PHE A 205 10.38 -2.16 -20.47
C PHE A 205 11.52 -1.92 -19.49
N GLN A 206 11.88 -0.65 -19.34
CA GLN A 206 12.50 -0.11 -18.13
C GLN A 206 11.54 0.91 -17.50
N PRO A 207 11.43 0.96 -16.17
CA PRO A 207 10.53 1.89 -15.49
C PRO A 207 10.92 3.34 -15.81
N ALA A 208 9.94 4.17 -16.16
CA ALA A 208 10.19 5.57 -16.49
C ALA A 208 10.38 6.42 -15.21
N GLY A 209 11.46 7.22 -15.19
CA GLY A 209 11.72 8.22 -14.15
C GLY A 209 12.25 7.65 -12.81
N PHE A 210 12.94 6.51 -12.86
CA PHE A 210 13.46 5.86 -11.66
C PHE A 210 14.87 6.31 -11.23
N GLU A 211 15.69 6.97 -12.05
CA GLU A 211 16.80 7.69 -11.40
C GLU A 211 16.16 8.73 -10.45
N VAL A 212 16.31 8.50 -9.14
CA VAL A 212 15.96 9.46 -8.11
C VAL A 212 17.31 9.95 -7.61
N LYS A 213 18.05 10.64 -8.46
CA LYS A 213 19.01 11.60 -7.94
C LYS A 213 18.19 12.70 -7.26
N ALA A 214 18.60 13.10 -6.06
CA ALA A 214 18.01 14.27 -5.43
C ALA A 214 18.11 15.44 -6.41
N GLY A 215 16.97 16.00 -6.82
CA GLY A 215 16.94 17.09 -7.79
C GLY A 215 16.58 16.73 -9.24
N GLU A 216 16.40 15.45 -9.59
CA GLU A 216 16.07 15.04 -10.96
C GLU A 216 14.63 15.40 -11.37
N GLY A 217 14.50 15.92 -12.59
CA GLY A 217 13.26 16.42 -13.17
C GLY A 217 13.09 17.93 -13.00
N GLU A 218 12.34 18.54 -13.91
CA GLU A 218 12.06 19.97 -13.92
C GLU A 218 11.18 20.33 -12.72
N LEU A 219 11.65 21.26 -11.87
CA LEU A 219 10.89 21.70 -10.72
C LEU A 219 9.73 22.57 -11.17
N MET A 220 8.52 22.08 -10.96
CA MET A 220 7.28 22.77 -11.31
C MET A 220 6.43 22.93 -10.06
N ARG A 221 5.46 23.84 -10.15
CA ARG A 221 4.47 24.10 -9.10
C ARG A 221 3.08 23.80 -9.66
N VAL A 222 2.22 23.24 -8.82
CA VAL A 222 0.79 23.10 -9.14
C VAL A 222 0.13 24.48 -9.16
N SER A 223 -0.41 24.88 -10.31
CA SER A 223 -1.10 26.17 -10.50
C SER A 223 -2.61 26.09 -10.24
N ALA A 224 -3.22 24.91 -10.38
CA ALA A 224 -4.64 24.70 -10.03
C ALA A 224 -4.88 24.71 -8.51
N THR A 225 -6.10 25.01 -8.07
CA THR A 225 -6.53 24.93 -6.66
C THR A 225 -6.24 23.55 -6.06
N GLN A 226 -6.50 22.50 -6.85
CA GLN A 226 -6.17 21.10 -6.55
C GLN A 226 -5.85 20.38 -7.86
N LEU A 227 -4.87 19.47 -7.82
CA LEU A 227 -4.45 18.65 -8.94
C LEU A 227 -4.34 17.20 -8.50
N ASN A 228 -5.10 16.31 -9.13
CA ASN A 228 -5.03 14.89 -8.83
C ASN A 228 -3.73 14.29 -9.39
N LEU A 229 -2.89 13.77 -8.51
CA LEU A 229 -1.86 12.80 -8.86
C LEU A 229 -2.56 11.47 -9.16
N ARG A 230 -2.21 10.85 -10.27
CA ARG A 230 -2.93 9.66 -10.75
C ARG A 230 -1.98 8.54 -11.11
N PHE A 231 -2.45 7.30 -10.99
CA PHE A 231 -1.70 6.13 -11.48
C PHE A 231 -1.53 6.16 -13.00
N VAL A 232 -2.43 6.84 -13.72
CA VAL A 232 -2.39 6.99 -15.16
C VAL A 232 -2.79 8.38 -15.63
N PRO A 233 -2.30 8.79 -16.82
CA PRO A 233 -2.51 10.13 -17.34
C PRO A 233 -3.90 10.31 -17.97
N THR A 234 -4.97 10.10 -17.21
CA THR A 234 -6.35 10.39 -17.62
C THR A 234 -7.17 10.93 -16.44
N ALA A 235 -8.17 11.78 -16.71
CA ALA A 235 -9.10 12.29 -15.71
C ALA A 235 -10.28 11.34 -15.45
N ASP A 236 -10.55 10.41 -16.37
CA ASP A 236 -11.74 9.56 -16.36
C ASP A 236 -11.54 8.31 -15.49
N ALA A 237 -12.57 7.97 -14.69
CA ALA A 237 -12.72 6.70 -13.99
C ALA A 237 -11.52 6.21 -13.15
N ASN A 238 -10.71 7.13 -12.61
CA ASN A 238 -9.54 6.80 -11.81
C ASN A 238 -9.56 7.49 -10.44
N THR A 239 -9.39 6.70 -9.37
CA THR A 239 -9.16 7.22 -8.02
C THR A 239 -7.76 7.87 -7.97
N PRO A 240 -7.64 9.15 -7.60
CA PRO A 240 -6.34 9.79 -7.45
C PRO A 240 -5.43 9.04 -6.46
N LEU A 241 -4.15 8.94 -6.82
CA LEU A 241 -3.06 8.52 -5.92
C LEU A 241 -2.97 9.43 -4.70
N ALA A 242 -3.10 10.72 -4.96
CA ALA A 242 -3.12 11.80 -3.99
C ALA A 242 -3.71 13.04 -4.67
N THR A 243 -4.20 13.98 -3.87
CA THR A 243 -4.59 15.30 -4.36
C THR A 243 -3.48 16.27 -3.97
N LEU A 244 -2.95 17.00 -4.96
CA LEU A 244 -1.89 17.98 -4.79
C LEU A 244 -2.53 19.37 -4.67
N PRO A 245 -2.46 20.04 -3.52
CA PRO A 245 -2.95 21.42 -3.39
C PRO A 245 -2.20 22.39 -4.32
N HIS A 246 -2.82 23.53 -4.63
CA HIS A 246 -2.13 24.67 -5.24
C HIS A 246 -0.81 24.94 -4.52
N GLY A 247 0.22 25.27 -5.29
CA GLY A 247 1.54 25.58 -4.74
C GLY A 247 2.41 24.36 -4.43
N THR A 248 1.88 23.13 -4.53
CA THR A 248 2.67 21.91 -4.32
C THR A 248 3.84 21.88 -5.30
N LEU A 249 5.05 21.75 -4.75
CA LEU A 249 6.26 21.55 -5.55
C LEU A 249 6.38 20.09 -5.95
N LEU A 250 6.64 19.87 -7.23
CA LEU A 250 6.86 18.54 -7.80
C LEU A 250 7.96 18.62 -8.86
N ARG A 251 8.49 17.48 -9.23
CA ARG A 251 9.46 17.38 -10.33
C ARG A 251 8.85 16.64 -11.49
N VAL A 252 8.77 17.30 -12.64
CA VAL A 252 8.37 16.67 -13.90
C VAL A 252 9.52 15.82 -14.41
N LEU A 253 9.26 14.51 -14.52
CA LEU A 253 10.21 13.51 -14.98
C LEU A 253 10.13 13.30 -16.50
N GLY A 254 9.06 13.76 -17.14
CA GLY A 254 8.86 13.69 -18.59
C GLY A 254 7.39 13.66 -18.99
N VAL A 255 7.14 13.79 -20.29
CA VAL A 255 5.80 13.68 -20.88
C VAL A 255 5.33 12.22 -20.82
N SER A 256 4.09 12.00 -20.37
CA SER A 256 3.46 10.67 -20.33
C SER A 256 2.65 10.38 -21.57
N VAL A 257 1.72 11.28 -21.90
CA VAL A 257 0.94 11.36 -23.14
C VAL A 257 0.66 12.85 -23.42
N PRO A 258 0.15 13.26 -24.60
CA PRO A 258 -0.17 14.66 -24.85
C PRO A 258 -1.05 15.26 -23.73
N GLY A 259 -0.60 16.38 -23.15
CA GLY A 259 -1.27 17.07 -22.05
C GLY A 259 -1.01 16.52 -20.64
N TRP A 260 -0.29 15.40 -20.50
CA TRP A 260 0.00 14.81 -19.19
C TRP A 260 1.49 14.53 -18.99
N VAL A 261 1.96 14.77 -17.78
CA VAL A 261 3.36 14.57 -17.39
C VAL A 261 3.46 13.61 -16.22
N ARG A 262 4.57 12.87 -16.18
CA ARG A 262 4.93 12.02 -15.04
C ARG A 262 5.68 12.87 -14.06
N VAL A 263 5.29 12.80 -12.80
CA VAL A 263 5.85 13.65 -11.74
C VAL A 263 6.29 12.82 -10.56
N ARG A 264 7.32 13.31 -9.89
CA ARG A 264 7.67 12.94 -8.53
C ARG A 264 7.22 14.04 -7.60
N VAL A 265 6.57 13.66 -6.52
CA VAL A 265 6.18 14.60 -5.47
C VAL A 265 6.45 13.98 -4.11
N VAL A 266 6.97 14.77 -3.18
CA VAL A 266 7.09 14.36 -1.79
C VAL A 266 5.89 14.90 -1.05
N LEU A 267 5.04 14.00 -0.56
CA LEU A 267 3.91 14.33 0.28
C LEU A 267 4.16 13.70 1.64
N ASN A 268 4.18 14.52 2.70
CA ASN A 268 4.30 14.05 4.07
C ASN A 268 5.52 13.13 4.31
N GLY A 269 6.66 13.47 3.70
CA GLY A 269 7.92 12.70 3.79
C GLY A 269 7.97 11.45 2.91
N ALA A 270 6.85 11.03 2.29
CA ALA A 270 6.79 9.92 1.36
C ALA A 270 6.91 10.42 -0.09
N THR A 271 7.72 9.73 -0.89
CA THR A 271 7.84 10.03 -2.32
C THR A 271 6.77 9.28 -3.10
N PHE A 272 5.94 10.02 -3.83
CA PHE A 272 4.96 9.49 -4.77
C PHE A 272 5.44 9.75 -6.20
N ILE A 273 5.20 8.78 -7.07
CA ILE A 273 5.40 8.93 -8.51
C ILE A 273 4.07 8.61 -9.19
N GLY A 274 3.61 9.52 -10.04
CA GLY A 274 2.35 9.40 -10.74
C GLY A 274 2.26 10.38 -11.90
N HIS A 275 1.05 10.61 -12.38
CA HIS A 275 0.76 11.44 -13.54
C HIS A 275 -0.14 12.60 -13.15
N VAL A 276 0.10 13.77 -13.73
CA VAL A 276 -0.75 14.96 -13.59
C VAL A 276 -0.93 15.62 -14.94
N ASN A 277 -2.03 16.36 -15.12
CA ASN A 277 -2.23 17.12 -16.34
C ASN A 277 -1.33 18.37 -16.32
N ALA A 278 -0.54 18.53 -17.38
CA ALA A 278 0.49 19.56 -17.49
C ALA A 278 -0.08 20.98 -17.55
N SER A 279 -1.34 21.16 -17.98
CA SER A 279 -1.97 22.50 -18.02
C SER A 279 -2.18 23.11 -16.63
N PHE A 280 -2.02 22.31 -15.58
CA PHE A 280 -2.12 22.75 -14.18
C PHE A 280 -0.76 22.87 -13.50
N LEU A 281 0.31 22.95 -14.28
CA LEU A 281 1.67 23.18 -13.80
C LEU A 281 2.20 24.51 -14.30
N GLU A 282 3.03 25.16 -13.49
CA GLU A 282 3.78 26.35 -13.85
C GLU A 282 5.25 26.20 -13.45
N ALA A 283 6.13 26.85 -14.21
CA ALA A 283 7.57 26.83 -13.95
C ALA A 283 7.90 27.61 -12.67
N VAL A 284 8.81 27.08 -11.86
CA VAL A 284 9.29 27.78 -10.66
C VAL A 284 10.46 28.70 -11.04
N SER A 285 10.21 30.01 -11.10
CA SER A 285 11.28 31.01 -11.23
C SER A 285 11.79 31.45 -9.85
N GLY A 286 13.08 31.27 -9.57
CA GLY A 286 13.75 31.68 -8.32
C GLY A 286 14.13 30.50 -7.39
N PRO A 287 14.93 30.73 -6.34
CA PRO A 287 15.29 29.70 -5.36
C PRO A 287 14.03 29.09 -4.72
N PRO A 288 14.00 27.77 -4.44
CA PRO A 288 12.80 27.10 -3.98
C PRO A 288 12.32 27.76 -2.68
N PRO A 289 11.06 28.24 -2.62
CA PRO A 289 10.51 28.74 -1.38
C PRO A 289 10.39 27.58 -0.39
N ALA A 290 10.45 27.92 0.90
CA ALA A 290 10.13 26.98 1.97
C ALA A 290 8.79 26.27 1.67
N PRO A 291 8.65 24.97 2.03
CA PRO A 291 7.49 24.17 1.66
C PRO A 291 6.18 24.91 1.94
N ALA A 292 5.33 25.04 0.92
CA ALA A 292 3.98 25.58 1.09
C ALA A 292 3.23 24.70 2.10
N GLN A 293 2.73 25.31 3.16
CA GLN A 293 1.96 24.62 4.19
C GLN A 293 0.64 24.16 3.56
N SER A 294 0.39 22.84 3.52
CA SER A 294 -0.93 22.29 3.23
C SER A 294 -1.96 23.00 4.11
N PRO A 295 -3.19 23.29 3.63
CA PRO A 295 -4.23 23.83 4.49
C PRO A 295 -4.38 22.90 5.70
N GLN A 296 -4.00 23.38 6.88
CA GLN A 296 -4.05 22.58 8.08
C GLN A 296 -5.53 22.37 8.42
N ILE A 297 -6.00 21.13 8.29
CA ILE A 297 -7.27 20.76 8.88
C ILE A 297 -7.02 20.77 10.39
N PRO A 298 -7.69 21.62 11.17
CA PRO A 298 -7.42 21.71 12.59
C PRO A 298 -7.80 20.41 13.29
N ALA A 299 -7.00 20.04 14.30
CA ALA A 299 -7.41 19.04 15.27
C ALA A 299 -8.79 19.42 15.85
N VAL A 300 -9.65 18.43 16.04
CA VAL A 300 -10.95 18.61 16.65
C VAL A 300 -11.14 17.67 17.83
N HIS A 301 -11.60 18.23 18.94
CA HIS A 301 -11.97 17.54 20.16
C HIS A 301 -13.43 17.89 20.49
N TRP A 302 -14.27 16.88 20.72
CA TRP A 302 -15.65 17.14 21.11
C TRP A 302 -15.72 17.49 22.60
N LYS A 303 -15.91 18.76 22.94
CA LYS A 303 -15.87 19.23 24.34
C LYS A 303 -14.55 18.80 25.00
N GLU A 304 -13.46 19.37 24.53
CA GLU A 304 -12.13 19.15 25.12
C GLU A 304 -12.13 19.44 26.62
N ASP A 305 -11.32 18.69 27.38
CA ASP A 305 -11.25 18.78 28.84
C ASP A 305 -12.58 18.64 29.58
N ASN A 306 -13.50 17.85 29.03
CA ASN A 306 -14.77 17.56 29.69
C ASN A 306 -14.57 16.84 31.02
N ARG A 307 -14.76 17.56 32.14
CA ARG A 307 -14.60 17.03 33.50
C ARG A 307 -15.56 15.90 33.87
N SER A 308 -16.66 15.73 33.11
CA SER A 308 -17.58 14.60 33.30
C SER A 308 -17.13 13.33 32.55
N ALA A 309 -16.17 13.44 31.63
CA ALA A 309 -15.54 12.32 30.96
C ALA A 309 -14.35 11.84 31.79
N THR A 310 -14.60 10.85 32.65
CA THR A 310 -13.63 10.26 33.59
C THR A 310 -13.45 8.76 33.30
N ARG A 311 -12.44 8.14 33.91
CA ARG A 311 -12.21 6.68 33.86
C ARG A 311 -13.41 5.87 34.38
N GLN A 312 -14.18 6.46 35.28
CA GLN A 312 -15.37 5.84 35.89
C GLN A 312 -16.69 6.20 35.18
N SER A 313 -16.64 7.02 34.12
CA SER A 313 -17.82 7.43 33.36
C SER A 313 -17.98 6.60 32.08
N THR A 314 -19.17 6.04 31.88
CA THR A 314 -19.56 5.35 30.64
C THR A 314 -20.18 6.28 29.61
N GLY A 315 -20.49 7.53 30.00
CA GLY A 315 -21.02 8.59 29.14
C GLY A 315 -19.93 9.53 28.61
N GLY A 316 -20.24 10.29 27.56
CA GLY A 316 -19.31 11.28 27.01
C GLY A 316 -18.07 10.66 26.35
N LEU A 317 -18.17 9.45 25.79
CA LEU A 317 -17.05 8.74 25.15
C LEU A 317 -16.51 9.45 23.90
N ALA A 318 -17.26 10.40 23.35
CA ALA A 318 -16.82 11.23 22.23
C ALA A 318 -15.84 12.34 22.67
N SER A 319 -15.86 12.68 23.96
CA SER A 319 -14.99 13.70 24.53
C SER A 319 -13.69 13.09 25.06
N PRO A 320 -12.55 13.76 24.82
CA PRO A 320 -11.34 13.48 25.57
C PRO A 320 -11.59 13.63 27.07
N MET A 321 -10.85 12.87 27.86
CA MET A 321 -11.02 12.87 29.32
C MET A 321 -10.50 14.14 29.97
N GLY A 322 -11.34 14.76 30.80
CA GLY A 322 -11.02 15.96 31.57
C GLY A 322 -10.79 15.72 33.07
N GLU A 323 -10.61 14.45 33.49
CA GLU A 323 -10.44 14.08 34.90
C GLU A 323 -9.25 14.82 35.55
N VAL A 324 -9.46 15.33 36.77
CA VAL A 324 -8.43 16.06 37.52
C VAL A 324 -7.32 15.10 37.97
N GLY A 325 -6.07 15.52 37.87
CA GLY A 325 -4.92 14.72 38.29
C GLY A 325 -4.48 13.66 37.27
N ARG A 326 -4.99 13.70 36.03
CA ARG A 326 -4.53 12.82 34.95
C ARG A 326 -3.04 13.08 34.63
N PRO A 327 -2.22 12.03 34.45
CA PRO A 327 -0.86 12.18 33.98
C PRO A 327 -0.84 12.60 32.50
N THR A 328 0.25 13.24 32.09
CA THR A 328 0.51 13.56 30.69
C THR A 328 1.95 13.24 30.32
N ARG A 329 2.20 13.04 29.02
CA ARG A 329 3.56 12.92 28.48
C ARG A 329 4.01 14.28 27.97
N ASP A 330 5.23 14.68 28.33
CA ASP A 330 5.90 15.83 27.72
C ASP A 330 6.66 15.34 26.48
N PRO A 331 6.25 15.69 25.25
CA PRO A 331 6.92 15.24 24.04
C PRO A 331 8.36 15.76 23.92
N ASN A 332 8.70 16.84 24.62
CA ASN A 332 10.03 17.46 24.61
C ASN A 332 10.97 16.88 25.67
N ALA A 333 10.48 16.03 26.57
CA ALA A 333 11.30 15.36 27.57
C ALA A 333 12.27 14.35 26.92
N VAL A 334 13.32 13.99 27.66
CA VAL A 334 14.23 12.91 27.23
C VAL A 334 13.51 11.57 27.12
N ALA A 335 13.95 10.72 26.20
CA ALA A 335 13.31 9.44 25.87
C ALA A 335 12.93 8.58 27.10
N THR A 336 13.80 8.50 28.09
CA THR A 336 13.56 7.72 29.33
C THR A 336 12.40 8.27 30.14
N LEU A 337 12.30 9.59 30.28
CA LEU A 337 11.19 10.23 30.99
C LEU A 337 9.88 10.09 30.21
N ARG A 338 9.92 10.20 28.88
CA ARG A 338 8.73 9.98 28.03
C ARG A 338 8.20 8.55 28.18
N ALA A 339 9.08 7.56 28.19
CA ALA A 339 8.71 6.17 28.41
C ALA A 339 8.08 5.95 29.82
N GLN A 340 8.64 6.58 30.86
CA GLN A 340 8.06 6.55 32.21
C GLN A 340 6.66 7.20 32.26
N GLN A 341 6.48 8.35 31.62
CA GLN A 341 5.19 9.03 31.55
C GLN A 341 4.14 8.21 30.78
N LEU A 342 4.53 7.52 29.70
CA LEU A 342 3.65 6.59 28.99
C LEU A 342 3.20 5.43 29.89
N ALA A 343 4.11 4.87 30.70
CA ALA A 343 3.74 3.87 31.69
C ALA A 343 2.77 4.44 32.73
N MET A 344 3.04 5.64 33.28
CA MET A 344 2.13 6.31 34.21
C MET A 344 0.74 6.56 33.61
N ILE A 345 0.65 6.89 32.31
CA ILE A 345 -0.61 7.02 31.59
C ILE A 345 -1.34 5.68 31.54
N GLY A 346 -0.67 4.58 31.15
CA GLY A 346 -1.27 3.25 31.14
C GLY A 346 -1.77 2.81 32.51
N ASP A 347 -0.99 3.08 33.55
CA ASP A 347 -1.30 2.77 34.95
C ASP A 347 -2.51 3.56 35.45
N TRP A 348 -2.53 4.85 35.14
CA TRP A 348 -3.64 5.70 35.50
C TRP A 348 -4.88 5.33 34.70
N LEU A 349 -4.79 5.10 33.38
CA LEU A 349 -5.95 4.70 32.59
C LEU A 349 -6.58 3.39 33.08
N ASP A 350 -5.80 2.51 33.69
CA ASP A 350 -6.23 1.26 34.34
C ASP A 350 -7.29 0.52 33.52
N VAL A 351 -6.92 0.17 32.29
CA VAL A 351 -7.86 -0.32 31.27
C VAL A 351 -8.64 -1.56 31.71
N GLU A 352 -8.08 -2.32 32.66
CA GLU A 352 -8.65 -3.56 33.20
C GLU A 352 -9.79 -3.29 34.19
N HIS A 353 -9.80 -2.15 34.90
CA HIS A 353 -10.76 -1.84 35.95
C HIS A 353 -11.59 -0.57 35.70
N SER A 354 -11.21 0.27 34.75
CA SER A 354 -11.94 1.50 34.41
C SER A 354 -13.29 1.21 33.72
N ALA A 355 -14.38 1.69 34.32
CA ALA A 355 -15.74 1.52 33.79
C ALA A 355 -15.90 2.06 32.36
N ARG A 356 -15.15 3.12 32.00
CA ARG A 356 -15.14 3.70 30.65
C ARG A 356 -14.82 2.68 29.56
N TYR A 357 -13.87 1.78 29.82
CA TYR A 357 -13.36 0.78 28.88
C TYR A 357 -13.95 -0.61 29.07
N ALA A 358 -14.75 -0.80 30.12
CA ALA A 358 -15.41 -2.06 30.39
C ALA A 358 -16.32 -2.46 29.22
N ARG A 359 -16.13 -3.70 28.75
CA ARG A 359 -16.96 -4.31 27.70
C ARG A 359 -18.42 -4.33 28.19
N ARG A 360 -19.33 -3.87 27.34
CA ARG A 360 -20.78 -3.85 27.62
C ARG A 360 -21.55 -4.03 26.33
N ASP A 361 -22.68 -4.73 26.41
CA ASP A 361 -23.60 -4.95 25.27
C ASP A 361 -22.92 -5.54 24.02
N GLY A 362 -21.92 -6.40 24.22
CA GLY A 362 -21.12 -6.99 23.14
C GLY A 362 -20.12 -6.03 22.49
N LEU A 363 -20.08 -4.76 22.88
CA LEU A 363 -19.19 -3.72 22.36
C LEU A 363 -17.87 -3.65 23.11
N THR A 364 -16.80 -3.38 22.37
CA THR A 364 -15.45 -3.12 22.88
C THR A 364 -15.05 -1.68 22.58
N PHE A 365 -14.22 -1.09 23.44
CA PHE A 365 -13.91 0.34 23.39
C PHE A 365 -12.44 0.60 23.05
N CYS A 366 -11.87 -0.23 22.17
CA CYS A 366 -10.45 -0.15 21.81
C CYS A 366 -10.09 1.19 21.16
N ASN A 367 -10.99 1.75 20.34
CA ASN A 367 -10.85 3.09 19.77
C ASN A 367 -10.86 4.19 20.84
N VAL A 368 -11.79 4.12 21.79
CA VAL A 368 -11.88 5.10 22.89
C VAL A 368 -10.59 5.06 23.72
N TYR A 369 -10.16 3.87 24.11
CA TYR A 369 -8.93 3.67 24.87
C TYR A 369 -7.69 4.17 24.14
N ALA A 370 -7.53 3.82 22.86
CA ALA A 370 -6.38 4.27 22.07
C ALA A 370 -6.34 5.80 21.94
N VAL A 371 -7.49 6.44 21.72
CA VAL A 371 -7.57 7.90 21.64
C VAL A 371 -7.26 8.56 22.98
N ASP A 372 -7.84 8.08 24.09
CA ASP A 372 -7.57 8.64 25.42
C ASP A 372 -6.09 8.50 25.79
N HIS A 373 -5.48 7.35 25.49
CA HIS A 373 -4.05 7.14 25.68
C HIS A 373 -3.21 8.11 24.84
N CYS A 374 -3.55 8.30 23.56
CA CYS A 374 -2.84 9.23 22.69
C CYS A 374 -2.99 10.69 23.15
N TYR A 375 -4.21 11.09 23.55
CA TYR A 375 -4.51 12.44 24.05
C TYR A 375 -3.68 12.79 25.28
N LEU A 376 -3.65 11.90 26.29
CA LEU A 376 -2.81 12.09 27.47
C LEU A 376 -1.30 12.08 27.13
N ALA A 377 -0.93 11.35 26.08
CA ALA A 377 0.45 11.27 25.62
C ALA A 377 0.85 12.40 24.66
N ALA A 378 0.02 13.43 24.50
CA ALA A 378 0.24 14.57 23.62
C ALA A 378 0.43 14.19 22.13
N ALA A 379 -0.24 13.13 21.67
CA ALA A 379 -0.33 12.75 20.26
C ALA A 379 -1.79 12.78 19.79
N TYR A 380 -2.06 13.52 18.73
CA TYR A 380 -3.45 13.68 18.27
C TYR A 380 -3.93 12.45 17.51
N LEU A 381 -4.93 11.75 18.07
CA LEU A 381 -5.72 10.73 17.40
C LEU A 381 -7.21 11.08 17.59
N PRO A 382 -8.03 11.19 16.53
CA PRO A 382 -9.35 11.80 16.64
C PRO A 382 -10.40 10.85 17.23
N ARG A 383 -11.07 11.26 18.31
CA ARG A 383 -12.29 10.56 18.75
C ARG A 383 -13.49 10.88 17.88
N VAL A 384 -13.57 12.15 17.48
CA VAL A 384 -14.46 12.67 16.46
C VAL A 384 -13.63 13.28 15.35
N TRP A 385 -14.13 13.26 14.13
CA TRP A 385 -13.47 13.88 13.00
C TRP A 385 -14.45 14.66 12.13
N TRP A 386 -13.93 15.66 11.44
CA TRP A 386 -14.68 16.47 10.49
C TRP A 386 -15.35 15.59 9.43
N THR A 387 -16.61 15.89 9.11
CA THR A 387 -17.31 15.25 7.99
C THR A 387 -16.70 15.72 6.66
N GLY A 388 -16.86 14.92 5.60
CA GLY A 388 -16.37 15.30 4.26
C GLY A 388 -16.84 16.71 3.83
N PRO A 389 -18.13 17.06 3.99
CA PRO A 389 -18.61 18.42 3.74
C PRO A 389 -17.96 19.49 4.62
N ALA A 390 -17.67 19.22 5.89
CA ALA A 390 -16.95 20.15 6.77
C ALA A 390 -15.52 20.40 6.28
N ILE A 391 -14.79 19.35 5.89
CA ILE A 391 -13.44 19.45 5.33
C ILE A 391 -13.46 20.24 4.01
N ALA A 392 -14.43 19.99 3.14
CA ALA A 392 -14.57 20.72 1.87
C ALA A 392 -14.80 22.23 2.10
N ARG A 393 -15.61 22.59 3.11
CA ARG A 393 -15.83 23.99 3.50
C ARG A 393 -14.56 24.64 4.04
N MET A 394 -13.81 23.95 4.90
CA MET A 394 -12.50 24.43 5.39
C MET A 394 -11.50 24.64 4.26
N ALA A 395 -11.44 23.72 3.29
CA ALA A 395 -10.58 23.84 2.12
C ALA A 395 -10.96 25.05 1.22
N ALA A 396 -12.22 25.49 1.28
CA ALA A 396 -12.70 26.71 0.64
C ALA A 396 -12.47 27.98 1.48
N GLY A 397 -11.71 27.90 2.58
CA GLY A 397 -11.42 29.03 3.47
C GLY A 397 -12.59 29.42 4.38
N GLN A 398 -13.64 28.61 4.46
CA GLN A 398 -14.80 28.89 5.30
C GLN A 398 -14.53 28.46 6.76
N ALA A 399 -14.94 29.30 7.71
CA ALA A 399 -14.95 28.92 9.11
C ALA A 399 -15.98 27.80 9.34
N VAL A 400 -15.55 26.72 10.00
CA VAL A 400 -16.42 25.59 10.36
C VAL A 400 -16.29 25.32 11.85
N THR A 401 -17.41 25.36 12.55
CA THR A 401 -17.50 25.02 13.98
C THR A 401 -17.86 23.55 14.15
N ALA A 402 -17.29 22.90 15.15
CA ALA A 402 -17.64 21.52 15.50
C ALA A 402 -19.09 21.45 16.01
N ALA A 403 -19.90 20.66 15.31
CA ALA A 403 -21.30 20.38 15.61
C ALA A 403 -21.53 18.88 15.42
N TYR A 404 -21.98 18.21 16.49
CA TYR A 404 -22.12 16.76 16.51
C TYR A 404 -23.09 16.27 15.45
N ALA A 405 -22.72 15.21 14.74
CA ALA A 405 -23.49 14.58 13.66
C ALA A 405 -23.79 15.49 12.45
N ASP A 406 -23.31 16.73 12.45
CA ASP A 406 -23.38 17.66 11.31
C ASP A 406 -21.98 17.87 10.72
N THR A 407 -21.12 18.56 11.47
CA THR A 407 -19.77 18.89 11.00
C THR A 407 -18.70 17.94 11.54
N VAL A 408 -18.99 17.21 12.62
CA VAL A 408 -18.12 16.15 13.16
C VAL A 408 -18.88 14.86 13.41
N ARG A 409 -18.22 13.73 13.19
CA ARG A 409 -18.75 12.39 13.44
C ARG A 409 -17.80 11.59 14.32
N GLU A 410 -18.34 10.61 15.04
CA GLU A 410 -17.52 9.66 15.80
C GLU A 410 -16.68 8.76 14.89
N MET A 411 -15.48 8.41 15.38
CA MET A 411 -14.52 7.56 14.68
C MET A 411 -14.51 6.15 15.28
N ARG A 412 -14.85 5.16 14.45
CA ARG A 412 -14.64 3.74 14.75
C ARG A 412 -13.19 3.33 14.47
N ALA A 413 -12.79 2.12 14.84
CA ALA A 413 -11.42 1.64 14.58
C ALA A 413 -11.08 1.60 13.08
N ASP A 414 -12.02 1.25 12.21
CA ASP A 414 -11.84 1.27 10.75
C ASP A 414 -11.78 2.69 10.18
N ASP A 415 -12.47 3.66 10.81
CA ASP A 415 -12.31 5.06 10.46
C ASP A 415 -10.92 5.59 10.86
N LEU A 416 -10.43 5.18 12.04
CA LEU A 416 -9.09 5.52 12.51
C LEU A 416 -7.99 4.92 11.62
N TYR A 417 -8.20 3.69 11.12
CA TYR A 417 -7.33 3.08 10.12
C TYR A 417 -7.17 3.97 8.88
N ARG A 418 -8.30 4.42 8.30
CA ARG A 418 -8.29 5.30 7.12
C ARG A 418 -7.73 6.68 7.47
N TRP A 419 -8.09 7.23 8.63
CA TRP A 419 -7.60 8.53 9.08
C TRP A 419 -6.09 8.56 9.27
N LEU A 420 -5.48 7.50 9.82
CA LEU A 420 -4.03 7.40 9.97
C LEU A 420 -3.32 7.43 8.61
N ILE A 421 -3.91 6.79 7.59
CA ILE A 421 -3.39 6.80 6.22
C ILE A 421 -3.54 8.20 5.59
N ASP A 422 -4.74 8.78 5.69
CA ASP A 422 -5.10 10.00 4.96
C ASP A 422 -4.56 11.28 5.62
N TYR A 423 -4.56 11.32 6.96
CA TYR A 423 -4.29 12.53 7.75
C TYR A 423 -3.20 12.36 8.80
N GLY A 424 -2.87 11.12 9.21
CA GLY A 424 -1.99 10.89 10.38
C GLY A 424 -0.68 11.68 10.34
N THR A 425 -0.06 11.76 9.17
CA THR A 425 1.18 12.52 8.97
C THR A 425 1.05 14.04 9.20
N MET A 426 -0.11 14.64 8.91
CA MET A 426 -0.41 16.05 9.24
C MET A 426 -0.33 16.30 10.75
N PHE A 427 -0.54 15.25 11.55
CA PHE A 427 -0.57 15.29 13.00
C PHE A 427 0.66 14.62 13.64
N GLY A 428 1.73 14.41 12.87
CA GLY A 428 3.01 13.88 13.36
C GLY A 428 3.11 12.35 13.39
N TRP A 429 2.12 11.61 12.89
CA TRP A 429 2.22 10.16 12.77
C TRP A 429 3.05 9.74 11.56
N ARG A 430 3.97 8.79 11.73
CA ARG A 430 4.76 8.18 10.66
C ARG A 430 4.45 6.70 10.52
N ARG A 431 4.26 6.22 9.29
CA ARG A 431 4.08 4.78 9.02
C ARG A 431 5.39 4.04 9.26
N VAL A 432 5.33 2.86 9.87
CA VAL A 432 6.49 1.98 10.06
C VAL A 432 6.28 0.62 9.39
N SER A 433 7.37 -0.05 9.04
CA SER A 433 7.36 -1.26 8.21
C SER A 433 6.88 -2.52 8.94
N ASP A 434 7.15 -2.61 10.23
CA ASP A 434 6.95 -3.83 11.00
C ASP A 434 6.80 -3.57 12.50
N ALA A 435 6.41 -4.62 13.21
CA ALA A 435 6.20 -4.65 14.64
C ALA A 435 7.50 -4.41 15.45
N THR A 436 8.67 -4.72 14.89
CA THR A 436 9.97 -4.47 15.55
C THR A 436 10.25 -2.97 15.61
N ALA A 437 10.10 -2.27 14.50
CA ALA A 437 10.26 -0.82 14.43
C ALA A 437 9.23 -0.09 15.31
N LEU A 438 8.01 -0.63 15.38
CA LEU A 438 6.94 -0.09 16.22
C LEU A 438 7.28 -0.24 17.71
N GLN A 439 7.70 -1.43 18.15
CA GLN A 439 8.14 -1.66 19.53
C GLN A 439 9.37 -0.84 19.89
N GLY A 440 10.33 -0.73 18.97
CA GLY A 440 11.52 0.11 19.15
C GLY A 440 11.17 1.59 19.39
N THR A 441 10.18 2.12 18.67
CA THR A 441 9.68 3.49 18.91
C THR A 441 9.05 3.62 20.29
N ALA A 442 8.21 2.66 20.69
CA ALA A 442 7.58 2.68 22.00
C ALA A 442 8.62 2.65 23.14
N ASN A 443 9.65 1.80 23.01
CA ASN A 443 10.75 1.74 23.96
C ASN A 443 11.55 3.05 24.06
N GLY A 444 11.60 3.83 22.97
CA GLY A 444 12.20 5.18 22.92
C GLY A 444 11.32 6.29 23.51
N GLY A 445 10.19 5.94 24.11
CA GLY A 445 9.24 6.90 24.69
C GLY A 445 8.30 7.55 23.68
N GLY A 446 8.25 7.02 22.45
CA GLY A 446 7.21 7.35 21.47
C GLY A 446 5.97 6.47 21.66
N ILE A 447 4.95 6.67 20.83
CA ILE A 447 3.69 5.95 20.84
C ILE A 447 3.61 5.12 19.57
N GLY A 448 3.31 3.83 19.70
CA GLY A 448 3.00 2.96 18.56
C GLY A 448 1.52 2.63 18.50
N ILE A 449 0.94 2.57 17.30
CA ILE A 449 -0.43 2.13 17.05
C ILE A 449 -0.41 0.99 16.04
N ILE A 450 -1.14 -0.08 16.38
CA ILE A 450 -1.54 -1.12 15.44
C ILE A 450 -3.03 -0.93 15.18
N CYS A 451 -3.41 -0.67 13.93
CA CYS A 451 -4.82 -0.50 13.56
C CYS A 451 -5.14 -1.41 12.38
N ALA A 452 -6.19 -2.22 12.50
CA ALA A 452 -6.61 -3.18 11.48
C ALA A 452 -8.04 -2.90 11.00
N ASP A 453 -8.23 -2.91 9.69
CA ASP A 453 -9.52 -2.73 9.01
C ASP A 453 -10.23 -4.08 8.84
N ARG A 454 -11.55 -4.08 8.98
CA ARG A 454 -12.40 -5.28 8.89
C ARG A 454 -13.52 -5.05 7.89
N ALA A 455 -13.66 -5.99 6.93
CA ALA A 455 -14.66 -5.93 5.85
C ALA A 455 -16.10 -6.21 6.28
N ALA A 456 -16.28 -6.98 7.36
CA ALA A 456 -17.55 -7.62 7.64
C ALA A 456 -18.60 -6.58 8.07
N GLU A 457 -19.77 -6.61 7.41
CA GLU A 457 -20.91 -5.76 7.73
C GLU A 457 -21.30 -5.92 9.22
N GLY A 458 -21.32 -4.81 9.96
CA GLY A 458 -21.73 -4.79 11.37
C GLY A 458 -20.66 -5.10 12.43
N ARG A 459 -19.39 -5.32 12.09
CA ARG A 459 -18.30 -5.50 13.10
C ARG A 459 -17.15 -4.51 12.91
N PRO A 460 -16.80 -3.68 13.91
CA PRO A 460 -15.70 -2.74 13.79
C PRO A 460 -14.34 -3.45 13.66
N GLY A 461 -13.37 -2.74 13.09
CA GLY A 461 -11.95 -3.11 13.13
C GLY A 461 -11.39 -3.17 14.56
N HIS A 462 -10.06 -3.27 14.69
CA HIS A 462 -9.43 -3.29 16.01
C HIS A 462 -8.19 -2.40 16.03
N ILE A 463 -7.97 -1.72 17.16
CA ILE A 463 -6.84 -0.81 17.35
C ILE A 463 -6.22 -1.05 18.73
N THR A 464 -4.90 -1.10 18.80
CA THR A 464 -4.15 -1.25 20.05
C THR A 464 -3.01 -0.24 20.12
N VAL A 465 -2.63 0.10 21.35
CA VAL A 465 -1.46 0.93 21.64
C VAL A 465 -0.29 0.01 21.95
N VAL A 466 0.87 0.24 21.33
CA VAL A 466 2.13 -0.40 21.69
C VAL A 466 2.80 0.43 22.77
N VAL A 467 3.13 -0.22 23.88
CA VAL A 467 3.66 0.42 25.08
C VAL A 467 5.13 0.03 25.29
N PRO A 468 5.93 0.84 26.02
CA PRO A 468 7.34 0.55 26.27
C PRO A 468 7.53 -0.78 27.03
N GLU A 469 8.54 -1.54 26.65
CA GLU A 469 9.00 -2.72 27.41
C GLU A 469 9.58 -2.30 28.77
N GLY A 470 9.42 -3.15 29.78
CA GLY A 470 9.92 -2.92 31.13
C GLY A 470 10.16 -4.23 31.90
N THR A 471 10.45 -4.13 33.20
CA THR A 471 10.74 -5.31 34.03
C THR A 471 9.56 -6.27 34.04
N GLY A 472 9.73 -7.46 33.44
CA GLY A 472 8.72 -8.52 33.39
C GLY A 472 7.65 -8.38 32.31
N ASN A 473 7.55 -7.23 31.65
CA ASN A 473 6.61 -7.00 30.54
C ASN A 473 7.41 -6.66 29.28
N ILE A 474 7.55 -7.65 28.40
CA ILE A 474 8.34 -7.55 27.17
C ILE A 474 7.55 -8.03 25.96
N ALA A 475 7.94 -7.54 24.79
CA ALA A 475 7.42 -8.03 23.52
C ALA A 475 7.96 -9.45 23.25
N GLN A 476 7.17 -10.27 22.54
CA GLN A 476 7.66 -11.57 22.10
C GLN A 476 8.36 -11.44 20.75
N ARG A 477 9.43 -12.21 20.60
CA ARG A 477 10.29 -12.21 19.44
C ARG A 477 10.38 -13.60 18.83
N ASP A 478 10.52 -13.66 17.51
CA ASP A 478 10.84 -14.89 16.81
C ASP A 478 12.30 -15.33 17.05
N ALA A 479 12.68 -16.47 16.47
CA ALA A 479 14.05 -16.99 16.58
C ALA A 479 15.12 -16.08 15.96
N ALA A 480 14.73 -15.15 15.08
CA ALA A 480 15.61 -14.17 14.46
C ALA A 480 15.65 -12.83 15.24
N GLY A 481 14.92 -12.73 16.36
CA GLY A 481 14.87 -11.54 17.20
C GLY A 481 13.85 -10.47 16.76
N ASN A 482 13.07 -10.73 15.71
CA ASN A 482 12.03 -9.80 15.24
C ASN A 482 10.83 -9.86 16.17
N VAL A 483 10.23 -8.71 16.46
CA VAL A 483 8.98 -8.66 17.24
C VAL A 483 7.84 -9.12 16.36
N ASP A 484 7.15 -10.18 16.78
CA ASP A 484 5.92 -10.68 16.14
C ASP A 484 4.70 -10.61 17.09
N GLN A 485 4.95 -10.21 18.33
CA GLN A 485 3.93 -9.84 19.29
C GLN A 485 4.43 -8.66 20.14
N PRO A 486 4.22 -7.41 19.66
CA PRO A 486 4.51 -6.21 20.43
C PRO A 486 3.79 -6.24 21.78
N LEU A 487 4.43 -5.63 22.77
CA LEU A 487 3.80 -5.35 24.05
C LEU A 487 2.76 -4.26 23.84
N GLN A 488 1.50 -4.62 24.06
CA GLN A 488 0.35 -3.77 23.78
C GLN A 488 -0.45 -3.50 25.05
N SER A 489 -1.19 -2.41 25.01
CA SER A 489 -2.29 -2.11 25.91
C SER A 489 -3.58 -1.96 25.11
N GLN A 490 -4.69 -2.52 25.60
CA GLN A 490 -5.94 -2.54 24.84
C GLN A 490 -7.21 -2.65 25.69
N ALA A 491 -8.31 -2.10 25.14
CA ALA A 491 -9.68 -2.32 25.57
C ALA A 491 -10.44 -3.21 24.56
N GLY A 492 -10.04 -4.48 24.45
CA GLY A 492 -10.53 -5.43 23.46
C GLY A 492 -11.57 -6.43 24.02
N ALA A 493 -11.60 -7.64 23.45
CA ALA A 493 -12.41 -8.74 23.99
C ALA A 493 -12.00 -9.09 25.44
N VAL A 494 -10.71 -8.89 25.74
CA VAL A 494 -10.13 -8.90 27.08
C VAL A 494 -9.30 -7.64 27.20
N ASN A 495 -9.59 -6.81 28.19
CA ASN A 495 -8.80 -5.62 28.48
C ASN A 495 -7.45 -6.07 29.04
N LYS A 496 -6.38 -5.43 28.59
CA LYS A 496 -5.01 -5.76 29.02
C LYS A 496 -4.22 -4.49 29.18
N ARG A 497 -3.70 -4.24 30.38
CA ARG A 497 -2.77 -3.13 30.64
C ARG A 497 -1.41 -3.39 29.99
N PHE A 498 -0.90 -4.62 30.14
CA PHE A 498 0.28 -5.12 29.45
C PHE A 498 -0.02 -6.51 28.87
N GLY A 499 0.05 -6.65 27.56
CA GLY A 499 -0.16 -7.94 26.90
C GLY A 499 -0.33 -7.81 25.39
N SER A 500 -1.16 -8.66 24.80
CA SER A 500 -1.50 -8.56 23.37
C SER A 500 -2.88 -9.16 23.09
N ALA A 501 -3.44 -8.88 21.91
CA ALA A 501 -4.58 -9.61 21.36
C ALA A 501 -4.18 -10.96 20.71
N GLY A 502 -2.98 -11.45 21.01
CA GLY A 502 -2.35 -12.62 20.44
C GLY A 502 -1.26 -12.26 19.42
N ARG A 503 -0.36 -13.22 19.16
CA ARG A 503 0.69 -13.13 18.15
C ARG A 503 0.09 -12.82 16.77
N ASN A 504 0.64 -11.82 16.08
CA ASN A 504 0.20 -11.39 14.75
C ASN A 504 -1.32 -11.27 14.57
N TRP A 505 -2.04 -10.80 15.59
CA TRP A 505 -3.51 -10.80 15.56
C TRP A 505 -4.06 -10.01 14.36
N TRP A 506 -3.36 -8.97 13.91
CA TRP A 506 -3.70 -8.12 12.77
C TRP A 506 -3.59 -8.84 11.41
N LEU A 507 -2.93 -10.02 11.36
CA LEU A 507 -2.83 -10.86 10.16
C LEU A 507 -3.93 -11.95 10.10
N LYS A 508 -4.81 -12.03 11.09
CA LYS A 508 -5.92 -12.99 11.09
C LYS A 508 -6.85 -12.73 9.92
N ALA A 509 -7.43 -13.79 9.36
CA ALA A 509 -8.27 -13.76 8.16
C ALA A 509 -9.53 -12.86 8.27
N GLU A 510 -9.91 -12.48 9.50
CA GLU A 510 -11.01 -11.56 9.78
C GLU A 510 -10.68 -10.08 9.52
N PHE A 511 -9.42 -9.74 9.25
CA PHE A 511 -8.98 -8.38 8.89
C PHE A 511 -8.63 -8.31 7.39
N LEU A 512 -9.03 -7.21 6.74
CA LEU A 512 -8.69 -6.94 5.34
C LEU A 512 -7.25 -6.49 5.18
N ASP A 513 -6.84 -5.59 6.07
CA ASP A 513 -5.54 -4.93 6.04
C ASP A 513 -5.23 -4.35 7.42
N HIS A 514 -3.98 -3.92 7.61
CA HIS A 514 -3.50 -3.30 8.84
C HIS A 514 -2.42 -2.26 8.56
N VAL A 515 -2.30 -1.32 9.49
CA VAL A 515 -1.23 -0.32 9.49
C VAL A 515 -0.51 -0.29 10.83
N PHE A 516 0.78 0.02 10.75
CA PHE A 516 1.60 0.40 11.89
C PHE A 516 1.98 1.87 11.75
N PHE A 517 1.65 2.66 12.76
CA PHE A 517 2.02 4.06 12.84
C PHE A 517 2.68 4.37 14.16
N ALA A 518 3.66 5.25 14.13
CA ALA A 518 4.36 5.70 15.31
C ALA A 518 4.34 7.22 15.40
N HIS A 519 4.43 7.76 16.62
CA HIS A 519 4.46 9.18 16.94
C HIS A 519 5.50 9.41 18.04
N ASP A 520 6.33 10.44 17.94
CA ASP A 520 7.52 10.60 18.79
C ASP A 520 7.32 11.46 20.03
#